data_AF-A0A923MKB7-F1
#
_entry.id   AF-A0A923MKB7-F1
#
_cell.length_a   1.000
_cell.length_b   1.000
_cell.length_c   1.000
_cell.angle_alpha   90.00
_cell.angle_beta   90.00
_cell.angle_gamma   90.00
#
_symmetry.space_group_name_H-M   'P 1'
#
loop_
_entity.id
_entity.type
_entity.pdbx_description
1 polymer ?
#
loop_
_entity_poly.entity_id
_entity_poly.type
_entity_poly.pdbx_seq_one_letter_code
_entity_poly.pdbx_strand_id
1 'polypeptide(L)'
;MATQDKLVAKTTVSFSVYPTAVLNSKFQNVKVLGILDSSTARDLGTPVDELHVNVFNSLPAGTPNDPDAYMYVRIEFANGQRQILGIPWIKESSIVVSNYTVIQARIAGVTPADWEEILALLNANGYNQVELKAGN
;
A
#
# COMPACT_ATOMS: atom_id res chain seq x y z
N MET A 1 12.30 12.84 9.41
CA MET A 1 10.92 12.97 8.89
C MET A 1 10.11 11.90 9.57
N ALA A 2 8.89 12.17 10.00
CA ALA A 2 8.11 11.17 10.72
C ALA A 2 7.50 10.18 9.71
N THR A 3 7.35 8.91 10.07
CA THR A 3 6.67 7.87 9.26
C THR A 3 5.32 8.33 8.70
N GLN A 4 4.61 9.19 9.44
CA GLN A 4 3.33 9.80 9.05
C GLN A 4 3.43 10.64 7.77
N ASP A 5 4.55 11.33 7.53
CA ASP A 5 4.74 12.21 6.36
C ASP A 5 4.77 11.42 5.04
N LYS A 6 5.09 10.12 5.10
CA LYS A 6 5.17 9.23 3.94
C LYS A 6 3.87 8.46 3.67
N LEU A 7 2.95 8.42 4.64
CA LEU A 7 1.68 7.69 4.58
C LEU A 7 0.53 8.65 4.26
N VAL A 8 0.61 9.30 3.10
CA VAL A 8 -0.39 10.29 2.67
C VAL A 8 -1.58 9.57 2.02
N ALA A 9 -2.80 9.98 2.37
CA ALA A 9 -4.01 9.41 1.78
C ALA A 9 -3.98 9.48 0.25
N LYS A 10 -4.51 8.45 -0.41
CA LYS A 10 -4.54 8.23 -1.86
C LYS A 10 -3.18 7.98 -2.52
N THR A 11 -2.09 7.89 -1.77
CA THR A 11 -0.81 7.43 -2.31
C THR A 11 -0.73 5.90 -2.29
N THR A 12 0.07 5.35 -3.19
CA THR A 12 0.41 3.92 -3.18
C THR A 12 1.80 3.76 -2.62
N VAL A 13 1.95 2.87 -1.65
CA VAL A 13 3.21 2.64 -0.95
C VAL A 13 3.51 1.15 -0.84
N SER A 14 4.78 0.83 -0.72
CA SER A 14 5.26 -0.51 -0.36
C SER A 14 6.09 -0.41 0.91
N PHE A 15 5.91 -1.33 1.84
CA PHE A 15 6.64 -1.34 3.11
C PHE A 15 6.65 -2.72 3.77
N SER A 16 7.45 -2.85 4.82
CA SER A 16 7.53 -4.01 5.70
C SER A 16 7.12 -3.64 7.12
N VAL A 17 6.77 -4.64 7.93
CA VAL A 17 6.31 -4.46 9.31
C VAL A 17 7.12 -5.26 10.34
N TYR A 18 6.91 -4.98 11.62
CA TYR A 18 7.39 -5.72 12.78
C TYR A 18 6.24 -6.50 13.46
N PRO A 19 6.44 -7.78 13.85
CA PRO A 19 7.40 -8.73 13.31
C PRO A 19 6.83 -9.32 12.02
N THR A 20 7.69 -9.51 11.01
CA THR A 20 7.29 -10.02 9.69
C THR A 20 6.56 -11.38 9.77
N ALA A 21 6.85 -12.19 10.78
CA ALA A 21 6.28 -13.52 10.99
C ALA A 21 4.80 -13.50 11.45
N VAL A 22 4.36 -12.45 12.16
CA VAL A 22 3.00 -12.38 12.75
C VAL A 22 2.03 -11.69 11.79
N LEU A 23 2.47 -10.63 11.11
CA LEU A 23 1.65 -9.86 10.17
C LEU A 23 1.77 -10.36 8.72
N ASN A 24 2.59 -11.39 8.49
CA ASN A 24 2.74 -12.20 7.29
C ASN A 24 2.51 -11.49 5.95
N SER A 25 3.18 -10.36 5.70
CA SER A 25 3.10 -9.72 4.38
C SER A 25 4.19 -8.69 4.16
N LYS A 26 4.86 -8.80 3.01
CA LYS A 26 5.43 -7.63 2.35
C LYS A 26 4.24 -6.84 1.80
N PHE A 27 3.98 -5.64 2.31
CA PHE A 27 2.94 -4.79 1.77
C PHE A 27 3.48 -4.21 0.47
N GLN A 28 2.98 -4.72 -0.65
CA GLN A 28 3.40 -4.27 -1.98
C GLN A 28 2.24 -3.55 -2.65
N ASN A 29 2.52 -2.33 -3.10
CA ASN A 29 1.61 -1.51 -3.89
C ASN A 29 0.24 -1.34 -3.21
N VAL A 30 0.25 -1.12 -1.90
CA VAL A 30 -0.97 -0.89 -1.12
C VAL A 30 -1.33 0.60 -1.15
N LYS A 31 -2.61 0.88 -1.31
CA LYS A 31 -3.12 2.25 -1.32
C LYS A 31 -3.42 2.71 0.10
N VAL A 32 -2.91 3.85 0.50
CA VAL A 32 -3.25 4.48 1.77
C VAL A 32 -4.64 5.11 1.68
N LEU A 33 -5.58 4.65 2.50
CA LEU A 33 -6.93 5.21 2.57
C LEU A 33 -7.02 6.38 3.55
N GLY A 34 -6.27 6.32 4.64
CA GLY A 34 -6.22 7.39 5.63
C GLY A 34 -5.52 6.99 6.92
N ILE A 35 -5.27 8.00 7.77
CA ILE A 35 -4.75 7.83 9.13
C ILE A 35 -5.93 7.95 10.11
N LEU A 36 -5.97 7.08 11.10
CA LEU A 36 -7.08 6.88 12.04
C LEU A 36 -6.55 6.84 13.47
N ASP A 37 -7.38 7.20 14.44
CA ASP A 37 -7.14 6.89 15.86
C ASP A 37 -7.53 5.44 16.19
N SER A 38 -7.15 4.98 17.38
CA SER A 38 -7.43 3.63 17.87
C SER A 38 -8.94 3.36 17.99
N SER A 39 -9.74 4.33 18.46
CA SER A 39 -11.21 4.21 18.53
C SER A 39 -11.84 3.92 17.18
N THR A 40 -11.47 4.68 16.15
CA THR A 40 -11.99 4.52 14.80
C THR A 40 -11.53 3.18 14.20
N ALA A 41 -10.30 2.75 14.49
CA ALA A 41 -9.81 1.43 14.07
C ALA A 41 -10.61 0.28 14.70
N ARG A 42 -10.98 0.39 15.98
CA ARG A 42 -11.87 -0.56 16.67
C ARG A 42 -13.28 -0.55 16.09
N ASP A 43 -13.84 0.64 15.85
CA ASP A 43 -15.18 0.81 15.25
C ASP A 43 -15.26 0.18 13.85
N LEU A 44 -14.16 0.17 13.11
CA LEU A 44 -14.02 -0.51 11.82
C LEU A 44 -13.75 -2.02 11.93
N GLY A 45 -13.80 -2.59 13.15
CA GLY A 45 -13.70 -4.02 13.42
C GLY A 45 -12.28 -4.57 13.51
N THR A 46 -11.25 -3.72 13.65
CA THR A 46 -9.87 -4.20 13.85
C THR A 46 -9.60 -4.46 15.33
N PRO A 47 -9.14 -5.66 15.73
CA PRO A 47 -8.79 -5.98 17.12
C PRO A 47 -7.42 -5.38 17.47
N VAL A 48 -7.35 -4.06 17.59
CA VAL A 48 -6.08 -3.33 17.76
C VAL A 48 -5.34 -3.72 19.04
N ASP A 49 -6.06 -4.05 20.10
CA ASP A 49 -5.50 -4.44 21.40
C ASP A 49 -4.79 -5.79 21.31
N GLU A 50 -5.43 -6.79 20.70
CA GLU A 50 -4.85 -8.11 20.49
C GLU A 50 -3.64 -8.05 19.56
N LEU A 51 -3.75 -7.27 18.47
CA LEU A 51 -2.65 -7.07 17.55
C LEU A 51 -1.46 -6.38 18.23
N HIS A 52 -1.70 -5.34 19.05
CA HIS A 52 -0.65 -4.65 19.81
C HIS A 52 0.11 -5.62 20.72
N VAL A 53 -0.59 -6.46 21.49
CA VAL A 53 0.05 -7.46 22.37
C VAL A 53 0.99 -8.39 21.59
N ASN A 54 0.57 -8.81 20.39
CA ASN A 54 1.35 -9.73 19.56
C ASN A 54 2.58 -9.07 18.92
N VAL A 55 2.55 -7.76 18.65
CA VAL A 55 3.63 -7.07 17.93
C VAL A 55 4.55 -6.26 18.83
N PHE A 56 4.09 -5.78 19.99
CA PHE A 56 4.77 -4.80 20.83
C PHE A 56 6.22 -5.19 21.15
N ASN A 57 6.47 -6.44 21.52
CA ASN A 57 7.80 -6.94 21.88
C ASN A 57 8.82 -6.91 20.73
N SER A 58 8.36 -6.74 19.49
CA SER A 58 9.21 -6.64 18.29
C SER A 58 9.41 -5.21 17.79
N LEU A 59 8.72 -4.24 18.40
CA LEU A 59 8.77 -2.84 17.99
C LEU A 59 10.06 -2.19 18.49
N PRO A 60 10.55 -1.13 17.81
CA PRO A 60 11.69 -0.36 18.28
C PRO A 60 11.47 0.21 19.68
N ALA A 61 12.56 0.33 20.44
CA ALA A 61 12.57 1.00 21.73
C ALA A 61 12.03 2.44 21.61
N GLY A 62 11.23 2.86 22.58
CA GLY A 62 10.56 4.16 22.56
C GLY A 62 9.13 4.13 22.00
N THR A 63 8.66 2.99 21.49
CA THR A 63 7.24 2.82 21.16
C THR A 63 6.41 2.78 22.45
N PRO A 64 5.34 3.58 22.59
CA PRO A 64 4.43 3.49 23.73
C PRO A 64 3.82 2.09 23.88
N ASN A 65 3.79 1.57 25.11
CA ASN A 65 3.10 0.32 25.43
C ASN A 65 1.59 0.54 25.67
N ASP A 66 0.97 1.29 24.78
CA ASP A 66 -0.45 1.63 24.84
C ASP A 66 -0.96 1.75 23.40
N PRO A 67 -1.91 0.91 22.96
CA PRO A 67 -2.49 1.00 21.62
C PRO A 67 -3.23 2.32 21.37
N ASP A 68 -3.68 3.03 22.42
CA ASP A 68 -4.35 4.33 22.28
C ASP A 68 -3.37 5.51 22.15
N ALA A 69 -2.07 5.28 22.38
CA ALA A 69 -1.05 6.32 22.35
C ALA A 69 -0.45 6.58 20.96
N TYR A 70 -0.93 5.90 19.91
CA TYR A 70 -0.46 6.11 18.54
C TYR A 70 -1.56 5.97 17.49
N MET A 71 -1.24 6.45 16.29
CA MET A 71 -2.17 6.44 15.16
C MET A 71 -2.04 5.15 14.32
N TYR A 72 -3.09 4.87 13.57
CA TYR A 72 -3.22 3.72 12.69
C TYR A 72 -3.35 4.19 11.24
N VAL A 73 -2.89 3.38 10.30
CA VAL A 73 -3.08 3.59 8.87
C VAL A 73 -4.01 2.53 8.32
N ARG A 74 -5.03 2.97 7.58
CA ARG A 74 -5.90 2.09 6.79
C ARG A 74 -5.35 2.00 5.39
N ILE A 75 -5.15 0.78 4.91
CA ILE A 75 -4.65 0.48 3.58
C ILE A 75 -5.63 -0.41 2.81
N GLU A 76 -5.49 -0.38 1.49
CA GLU A 76 -6.23 -1.22 0.54
C GLU A 76 -5.25 -1.93 -0.38
N PHE A 77 -5.38 -3.25 -0.48
CA PHE A 77 -4.63 -4.10 -1.39
C PHE A 77 -5.21 -4.02 -2.80
N ALA A 78 -4.44 -4.46 -3.81
CA ALA A 78 -4.89 -4.50 -5.20
C ALA A 78 -6.15 -5.36 -5.42
N ASN A 79 -6.40 -6.35 -4.57
CA ASN A 79 -7.59 -7.19 -4.60
C ASN A 79 -8.81 -6.55 -3.91
N GLY A 80 -8.71 -5.29 -3.45
CA GLY A 80 -9.77 -4.58 -2.74
C GLY A 80 -9.90 -4.92 -1.26
N GLN A 81 -9.12 -5.87 -0.74
CA GLN A 81 -9.07 -6.15 0.70
C GLN A 81 -8.49 -4.95 1.44
N ARG A 82 -9.00 -4.70 2.65
CA ARG A 82 -8.56 -3.58 3.48
C ARG A 82 -8.00 -4.09 4.78
N GLN A 83 -6.98 -3.40 5.27
CA GLN A 83 -6.33 -3.72 6.53
C GLN A 83 -5.96 -2.44 7.26
N ILE A 84 -5.96 -2.50 8.59
CA ILE A 84 -5.53 -1.40 9.45
C ILE A 84 -4.28 -1.85 10.21
N LEU A 85 -3.28 -0.98 10.27
CA LEU A 85 -2.00 -1.24 10.91
C LEU A 85 -1.62 -0.06 11.80
N GLY A 86 -1.08 -0.32 12.99
CA GLY A 86 -0.42 0.71 13.77
C GLY A 86 0.76 1.29 13.01
N ILE A 87 0.88 2.62 12.96
CA ILE A 87 2.02 3.29 12.35
C ILE A 87 3.37 2.84 12.93
N PRO A 88 3.55 2.65 14.27
CA PRO A 88 4.83 2.17 14.79
C PRO A 88 5.18 0.73 14.38
N TRP A 89 4.21 -0.04 13.87
CA TRP A 89 4.45 -1.40 13.39
C TRP A 89 5.14 -1.40 12.03
N ILE A 90 5.13 -0.28 11.30
CA ILE A 90 5.73 -0.15 9.98
C ILE A 90 7.21 0.22 10.11
N LYS A 91 8.06 -0.53 9.39
CA LYS A 91 9.48 -0.24 9.24
C LYS A 91 9.65 1.01 8.38
N GLU A 92 9.86 2.16 9.00
CA GLU A 92 9.96 3.44 8.29
C GLU A 92 11.00 3.43 7.16
N SER A 93 12.15 2.79 7.40
CA SER A 93 13.23 2.67 6.40
C SER A 93 12.85 1.85 5.17
N SER A 94 11.76 1.07 5.23
CA SER A 94 11.28 0.24 4.13
C SER A 94 10.19 0.89 3.28
N ILE A 95 9.71 2.08 3.67
CA ILE A 95 8.62 2.75 2.96
C ILE A 95 9.12 3.28 1.62
N VAL A 96 8.57 2.73 0.54
CA VAL A 96 8.77 3.17 -0.83
C VAL A 96 7.44 3.72 -1.34
N VAL A 97 7.41 5.01 -1.69
CA VAL A 97 6.24 5.64 -2.28
C VAL A 97 6.26 5.39 -3.79
N SER A 98 5.27 4.64 -4.28
CA SER A 98 5.09 4.37 -5.70
C SER A 98 4.20 5.45 -6.30
N ASN A 99 4.82 6.43 -6.96
CA ASN A 99 4.11 7.41 -7.77
C ASN A 99 3.72 6.77 -9.11
N TYR A 100 2.60 6.05 -9.14
CA TYR A 100 2.04 5.57 -10.40
C TYR A 100 1.56 6.76 -11.23
N THR A 101 2.13 6.92 -12.41
CA THR A 101 1.70 7.91 -13.39
C THR A 101 1.12 7.17 -14.58
N VAL A 102 -0.07 7.59 -15.03
CA VAL A 102 -0.64 7.11 -16.29
C VAL A 102 -0.05 7.95 -17.41
N ILE A 103 0.60 7.29 -18.36
CA ILE A 103 1.09 7.93 -19.58
C ILE A 103 0.09 7.60 -20.69
N GLN A 104 -0.37 8.62 -21.41
CA GLN A 104 -1.14 8.44 -22.64
C GLN A 104 -0.18 8.52 -23.83
N ALA A 105 0.02 7.41 -24.53
CA ALA A 105 0.80 7.35 -25.76
C ALA A 105 -0.14 7.21 -26.97
N ARG A 106 0.08 8.03 -28.01
CA ARG A 106 -0.59 7.91 -29.29
C ARG A 106 0.34 7.22 -30.27
N ILE A 107 -0.05 6.03 -30.73
CA ILE A 107 0.69 5.25 -31.73
C ILE A 107 -0.10 5.35 -33.04
N ALA A 108 0.53 5.90 -34.09
CA ALA A 108 -0.08 6.08 -35.41
C ALA A 108 0.34 4.98 -36.38
N GLY A 109 -0.47 4.74 -37.43
CA GLY A 109 -0.16 3.76 -38.46
C GLY A 109 -0.38 2.31 -38.04
N VAL A 110 -1.16 2.07 -36.98
CA VAL A 110 -1.46 0.73 -36.47
C VAL A 110 -2.73 0.16 -37.11
N THR A 111 -2.70 -1.13 -37.37
CA THR A 111 -3.84 -1.97 -37.77
C THR A 111 -4.39 -2.73 -36.56
N PRO A 112 -5.58 -3.35 -36.67
CA PRO A 112 -6.09 -4.20 -35.60
C PRO A 112 -5.16 -5.37 -35.22
N ALA A 113 -4.34 -5.86 -36.15
CA ALA A 113 -3.37 -6.93 -35.87
C ALA A 113 -2.21 -6.44 -34.99
N ASP A 114 -1.77 -5.18 -35.15
CA ASP A 114 -0.69 -4.59 -34.35
C ASP A 114 -1.11 -4.39 -32.89
N TRP A 115 -2.41 -4.37 -32.60
CA TRP A 115 -2.93 -4.17 -31.26
C TRP A 115 -2.52 -5.29 -30.30
N GLU A 116 -2.65 -6.54 -30.74
CA GLU A 116 -2.27 -7.70 -29.94
C GLU A 116 -0.74 -7.75 -29.75
N GLU A 117 0.03 -7.39 -30.78
CA GLU A 117 1.49 -7.35 -30.71
C GLU A 117 1.97 -6.26 -29.74
N ILE A 118 1.42 -5.05 -29.82
CA ILE A 118 1.74 -3.95 -28.90
C ILE A 118 1.38 -4.33 -27.46
N LEU A 119 0.22 -4.94 -27.25
CA LEU A 119 -0.19 -5.39 -25.92
C LEU A 119 0.74 -6.47 -25.38
N ALA A 120 1.15 -7.44 -26.21
CA ALA A 120 2.09 -8.49 -25.85
C ALA A 120 3.47 -7.92 -25.49
N LEU A 121 3.99 -6.96 -26.27
CA LEU A 121 5.26 -6.29 -26.00
C LEU A 121 5.23 -5.52 -24.68
N LEU A 122 4.15 -4.79 -24.40
CA LEU A 122 4.03 -4.03 -23.15
C LEU A 122 3.95 -4.96 -21.93
N ASN A 123 3.16 -6.03 -22.03
CA ASN A 123 3.08 -7.06 -20.99
C ASN A 123 4.43 -7.77 -20.78
N ALA A 124 5.14 -8.13 -21.86
CA ALA A 124 6.46 -8.75 -21.79
C ALA A 124 7.51 -7.86 -21.09
N ASN A 125 7.33 -6.55 -21.17
CA ASN A 125 8.16 -5.55 -20.49
C ASN A 125 7.64 -5.17 -19.08
N GLY A 126 6.65 -5.90 -18.55
CA GLY A 126 6.14 -5.74 -17.18
C GLY A 126 5.03 -4.71 -17.01
N TYR A 127 4.52 -4.11 -18.09
CA TYR A 127 3.38 -3.20 -18.05
C TYR A 127 2.08 -4.00 -18.14
N ASN A 128 1.63 -4.55 -17.01
CA ASN A 128 0.48 -5.45 -16.96
C ASN A 128 -0.89 -4.75 -16.80
N GLN A 129 -0.89 -3.41 -16.79
CA GLN A 129 -2.10 -2.58 -16.65
C GLN A 129 -2.19 -1.59 -17.82
N VAL A 130 -2.31 -2.13 -19.02
CA VAL A 130 -2.40 -1.36 -20.26
C VAL A 130 -3.83 -1.34 -20.76
N GLU A 131 -4.34 -0.14 -21.03
CA GLU A 131 -5.61 0.08 -21.73
C GLU A 131 -5.30 0.79 -23.04
N LEU A 132 -5.51 0.10 -24.18
CA LEU A 132 -5.42 0.70 -25.50
C LEU A 132 -6.81 1.19 -25.92
N LYS A 133 -6.88 2.40 -26.50
CA LYS A 133 -8.13 2.99 -27.02
C LYS A 133 -7.90 3.42 -28.46
N ALA A 134 -8.91 3.24 -29.30
CA ALA A 134 -8.90 3.82 -30.64
C ALA A 134 -8.85 5.35 -30.52
N GLY A 135 -7.86 5.97 -31.16
CA GLY A 135 -7.78 7.42 -31.26
C GLY A 135 -8.77 7.93 -32.29
N ASN A 136 -9.59 8.91 -31.92
CA ASN A 136 -10.34 9.72 -32.89
C ASN A 136 -9.39 10.60 -33.72
#